data_AF-A0A812Y3Q4-F1
#
_entry.id   AF-A0A812Y3Q4-F1
#
_cell.length_a   1.000
_cell.length_b   1.000
_cell.length_c   1.000
_cell.angle_alpha   90.00
_cell.angle_beta   90.00
_cell.angle_gamma   90.00
#
_symmetry.space_group_name_H-M   'P 1'
#
loop_
_entity.id
_entity.type
_entity.pdbx_description
1 polymer ?
#
loop_
_entity_poly.entity_id
_entity_poly.type
_entity_poly.pdbx_seq_one_letter_code
_entity_poly.pdbx_strand_id
1 'polypeptide(L)'
;MPPTSPGSLLHERPRRSFVAASLATTWWTLWRSADFSDSSWWDGIPASQTCLQGEKSFQAVCRCLNYAHGWVPDGIRQQEGSQLCFPQPFGSRNADASDAAPPREADPEDVPSGHNRSYGAVKSRSAWEIRGEPWDLFVEAGVSAGRQLFALVFILVQVLGPHSHENVMNCDPVRCGWYLSIFCEYTKAYVRCFPLLAMAVSLMVATRMVLNHRIYYQLLKHDLLISFDKSNHASEDPLFRLLLWCFANAFPHFIINIWLAHREAFHLVKLGDLASSAQKLMAANVLHDAHQVAVFYFVPAIVFLLFLFSSYDTEALLLPLSKFFEDDFEASRTALKRVRFMRESDVAARVQKGLQLKGGDGATVVDAFQELADAAATDAPAVVARTSRLQRADKQGREEARLRVTWTMWPARLLLDPRLSDKDTVIFRCLWHAFLAVIGLLMLVVFYCLSCQVLKDFGDVWSGQLPDLAGILVELGHFGIAAYLCLMLFRHSLVNEALR
;
A
#
# COMPACT_ATOMS: atom_id res chain seq x y z
N MET A 1 62.38 -10.38 29.37
CA MET A 1 61.29 -9.58 28.79
C MET A 1 60.34 -10.53 28.10
N PRO A 2 59.12 -10.74 28.61
CA PRO A 2 58.16 -11.64 27.99
C PRO A 2 57.32 -10.89 26.92
N PRO A 3 56.78 -11.60 25.93
CA PRO A 3 56.01 -11.01 24.84
C PRO A 3 54.58 -10.68 25.29
N THR A 4 54.10 -9.52 24.84
CA THR A 4 52.73 -9.04 25.01
C THR A 4 51.75 -9.88 24.19
N SER A 5 50.70 -10.36 24.85
CA SER A 5 49.54 -11.05 24.28
C SER A 5 48.66 -10.11 23.43
N PRO A 6 47.99 -10.63 22.38
CA PRO A 6 47.03 -9.86 21.60
C PRO A 6 45.68 -9.81 22.33
N GLY A 7 45.16 -8.59 22.52
CA GLY A 7 43.82 -8.35 23.07
C GLY A 7 42.72 -8.84 22.12
N SER A 8 41.85 -9.68 22.65
CA SER A 8 40.63 -10.17 22.00
C SER A 8 39.58 -9.05 21.92
N LEU A 9 39.38 -8.51 20.72
CA LEU A 9 38.22 -7.70 20.37
C LEU A 9 36.98 -8.62 20.27
N LEU A 10 36.17 -8.61 21.34
CA LEU A 10 34.83 -9.20 21.35
C LEU A 10 33.93 -8.40 20.40
N HIS A 11 33.69 -8.96 19.21
CA HIS A 11 32.65 -8.52 18.29
C HIS A 11 31.27 -8.84 18.90
N GLU A 12 30.61 -7.84 19.49
CA GLU A 12 29.18 -7.92 19.79
C GLU A 12 28.39 -8.00 18.47
N ARG A 13 27.85 -9.19 18.16
CA ARG A 13 26.82 -9.34 17.15
C ARG A 13 25.48 -8.87 17.73
N PRO A 14 24.72 -8.00 17.05
CA PRO A 14 23.42 -7.59 17.55
C PRO A 14 22.41 -8.74 17.41
N ARG A 15 21.70 -9.05 18.51
CA ARG A 15 20.55 -9.95 18.56
C ARG A 15 19.42 -9.41 17.67
N ARG A 16 19.42 -9.73 16.38
CA ARG A 16 18.37 -9.32 15.41
C ARG A 16 17.51 -10.47 14.87
N SER A 17 17.86 -11.72 15.16
CA SER A 17 17.12 -12.91 14.72
C SER A 17 15.87 -13.25 15.54
N PHE A 18 15.63 -12.59 16.68
CA PHE A 18 14.55 -12.95 17.60
C PHE A 18 13.17 -12.39 17.18
N VAL A 19 13.11 -11.27 16.46
CA VAL A 19 11.83 -10.61 16.12
C VAL A 19 11.12 -11.26 14.93
N ALA A 20 11.87 -11.66 13.90
CA ALA A 20 11.31 -12.38 12.74
C ALA A 20 10.82 -13.79 13.12
N ALA A 21 11.57 -14.49 13.97
CA ALA A 21 11.14 -15.77 14.54
C ALA A 21 9.91 -15.58 15.43
N SER A 22 9.86 -14.53 16.26
CA SER A 22 8.69 -14.27 17.11
C SER A 22 7.43 -14.00 16.29
N LEU A 23 7.50 -13.22 15.21
CA LEU A 23 6.33 -12.98 14.34
C LEU A 23 5.90 -14.25 13.60
N ALA A 24 6.83 -15.02 13.02
CA ALA A 24 6.50 -16.30 12.39
C ALA A 24 5.93 -17.32 13.38
N THR A 25 6.41 -17.32 14.64
CA THR A 25 5.90 -18.20 15.70
C THR A 25 4.54 -17.75 16.19
N THR A 26 4.29 -16.44 16.32
CA THR A 26 2.96 -15.89 16.65
C THR A 26 1.96 -16.14 15.53
N TRP A 27 2.38 -16.07 14.27
CA TRP A 27 1.56 -16.46 13.11
C TRP A 27 1.27 -17.97 13.09
N TRP A 28 2.27 -18.81 13.35
CA TRP A 28 2.12 -20.26 13.43
C TRP A 28 1.28 -20.70 14.64
N THR A 29 1.40 -20.05 15.81
CA THR A 29 0.58 -20.36 16.98
C THR A 29 -0.84 -19.86 16.84
N LEU A 30 -1.09 -18.69 16.22
CA LEU A 30 -2.45 -18.25 15.87
C LEU A 30 -3.10 -19.21 14.86
N TRP A 31 -2.37 -19.63 13.82
CA TRP A 31 -2.84 -20.60 12.83
C TRP A 31 -3.07 -21.99 13.43
N ARG A 32 -2.19 -22.47 14.32
CA ARG A 32 -2.32 -23.77 15.00
C ARG A 32 -3.35 -23.77 16.13
N SER A 33 -3.64 -22.62 16.73
CA SER A 33 -4.78 -22.48 17.66
C SER A 33 -6.13 -22.43 16.94
N ALA A 34 -6.13 -22.18 15.62
CA ALA A 34 -7.27 -22.35 14.74
C ALA A 34 -7.31 -23.78 14.17
N ASP A 35 -7.16 -24.78 15.04
CA ASP A 35 -7.31 -26.19 14.70
C ASP A 35 -8.80 -26.47 14.41
N PHE A 36 -9.22 -26.24 13.16
CA PHE A 36 -10.58 -26.46 12.65
C PHE A 36 -10.90 -27.94 12.39
N SER A 37 -10.14 -28.86 13.00
CA SER A 37 -10.34 -30.32 12.83
C SER A 37 -11.38 -30.92 13.78
N ASP A 38 -11.88 -30.14 14.75
CA ASP A 38 -12.87 -30.60 15.72
C ASP A 38 -14.24 -29.95 15.45
N SER A 39 -15.08 -30.65 14.69
CA SER A 39 -16.45 -30.22 14.34
C SER A 39 -17.40 -30.13 15.55
N SER A 40 -16.94 -30.51 16.74
CA SER A 40 -17.73 -30.54 17.98
C SER A 40 -17.94 -29.17 18.64
N TRP A 41 -17.24 -28.11 18.20
CA TRP A 41 -17.38 -26.77 18.79
C TRP A 41 -18.65 -26.01 18.35
N TRP A 42 -19.23 -26.36 17.20
CA TRP A 42 -20.40 -25.64 16.65
C TRP A 42 -21.74 -26.27 17.03
N ASP A 43 -21.77 -27.54 17.45
CA ASP A 43 -23.00 -28.29 17.72
C ASP A 43 -23.72 -27.90 19.04
N GLY A 44 -23.23 -26.89 19.77
CA GLY A 44 -23.73 -26.53 21.10
C GLY A 44 -24.11 -25.07 21.32
N ILE A 45 -23.97 -24.18 20.33
CA ILE A 45 -24.21 -22.74 20.54
C ILE A 45 -25.65 -22.39 20.15
N PRO A 46 -26.55 -22.07 21.11
CA PRO A 46 -27.89 -21.62 20.78
C PRO A 46 -27.83 -20.32 19.97
N ALA A 47 -28.68 -20.19 18.95
CA ALA A 47 -28.74 -19.06 18.01
C ALA A 47 -28.82 -17.65 18.66
N SER A 48 -29.15 -17.56 19.95
CA SER A 48 -29.09 -16.32 20.72
C SER A 48 -27.66 -15.83 21.03
N GLN A 49 -26.64 -16.70 21.02
CA GLN A 49 -25.25 -16.33 21.32
C GLN A 49 -24.45 -15.86 20.09
N THR A 50 -24.76 -16.35 18.88
CA THR A 50 -24.12 -15.88 17.65
C THR A 50 -24.40 -14.41 17.35
N CYS A 51 -25.59 -13.92 17.72
CA CYS A 51 -25.94 -12.50 17.61
C CYS A 51 -25.08 -11.61 18.54
N LEU A 52 -24.85 -12.04 19.79
CA LEU A 52 -23.96 -11.36 20.75
C LEU A 52 -22.48 -11.39 20.33
N GLN A 53 -22.04 -12.44 19.65
CA GLN A 53 -20.66 -12.55 19.15
C GLN A 53 -20.42 -11.58 17.99
N GLY A 54 -21.40 -11.42 17.09
CA GLY A 54 -21.36 -10.45 15.99
C GLY A 54 -21.31 -8.99 16.47
N GLU A 55 -22.10 -8.64 17.49
CA GLU A 55 -22.12 -7.31 18.09
C GLU A 55 -20.79 -6.97 18.78
N LYS A 56 -20.19 -7.93 19.50
CA LYS A 56 -18.85 -7.77 20.10
C LYS A 56 -17.76 -7.60 19.05
N SER A 57 -17.88 -8.31 17.93
CA SER A 57 -16.93 -8.22 16.81
C SER A 57 -17.05 -6.86 16.11
N PHE A 58 -18.27 -6.37 15.90
CA PHE A 58 -18.53 -5.03 15.35
C PHE A 58 -18.03 -3.92 16.29
N GLN A 59 -18.30 -4.01 17.60
CA GLN A 59 -17.74 -3.06 18.57
C GLN A 59 -16.21 -3.13 18.65
N ALA A 60 -15.60 -4.31 18.48
CA ALA A 60 -14.15 -4.45 18.41
C ALA A 60 -13.58 -3.80 17.14
N VAL A 61 -14.25 -3.95 16.00
CA VAL A 61 -13.87 -3.27 14.74
C VAL A 61 -14.03 -1.75 14.87
N CYS A 62 -15.15 -1.25 15.41
CA CYS A 62 -15.34 0.18 15.66
C CYS A 62 -14.33 0.73 16.68
N ARG A 63 -13.96 -0.04 17.71
CA ARG A 63 -12.88 0.34 18.64
C ARG A 63 -11.51 0.33 17.96
N CYS A 64 -11.21 -0.64 17.11
CA CYS A 64 -9.98 -0.68 16.32
C CYS A 64 -9.91 0.48 15.31
N LEU A 65 -11.03 0.86 14.69
CA LEU A 65 -11.12 2.02 13.79
C LEU A 65 -10.96 3.34 14.57
N ASN A 66 -11.55 3.46 15.76
CA ASN A 66 -11.32 4.61 16.65
C ASN A 66 -9.88 4.65 17.18
N TYR A 67 -9.23 3.52 17.44
CA TYR A 67 -7.80 3.45 17.78
C TYR A 67 -6.90 3.78 16.58
N ALA A 68 -7.31 3.44 15.35
CA ALA A 68 -6.60 3.78 14.13
C ALA A 68 -6.67 5.28 13.82
N HIS A 69 -7.78 5.95 14.14
CA HIS A 69 -7.87 7.41 14.13
C HIS A 69 -7.22 8.08 15.35
N GLY A 70 -7.02 7.34 16.45
CA GLY A 70 -6.46 7.82 17.72
C GLY A 70 -4.93 7.72 17.84
N TRP A 71 -4.22 7.25 16.81
CA TRP A 71 -2.75 7.32 16.73
C TRP A 71 -2.30 8.63 16.05
N VAL A 72 -2.82 9.75 16.55
CA VAL A 72 -2.19 11.06 16.41
C VAL A 72 -1.59 11.34 17.78
N PRO A 73 -0.27 11.59 17.91
CA PRO A 73 0.30 11.96 19.21
C PRO A 73 -0.46 13.17 19.76
N ASP A 74 -0.89 13.09 21.03
CA ASP A 74 -1.53 14.18 21.76
C ASP A 74 -0.61 15.42 21.74
N GLY A 75 -0.79 16.28 20.73
CA GLY A 75 0.17 17.34 20.47
C GLY A 75 -0.19 18.31 19.35
N ILE A 76 -1.42 18.31 18.83
CA ILE A 76 -1.89 19.42 17.95
C ILE A 76 -3.36 19.67 18.26
N ARG A 77 -3.61 20.45 19.32
CA ARG A 77 -4.87 21.20 19.46
C ARG A 77 -4.77 22.39 18.48
N GLN A 78 -5.58 22.38 17.43
CA GLN A 78 -5.76 23.52 16.52
C GLN A 78 -6.01 24.80 17.33
N GLN A 79 -5.07 25.74 17.29
CA GLN A 79 -5.38 27.16 17.39
C GLN A 79 -5.69 27.66 15.98
N GLU A 80 -6.98 27.71 15.66
CA GLU A 80 -7.45 28.59 14.60
C GLU A 80 -7.33 30.04 15.08
N GLY A 81 -6.77 30.91 14.23
CA GLY A 81 -6.92 32.36 14.35
C GLY A 81 -5.66 33.16 14.66
N SER A 82 -4.75 33.26 13.69
CA SER A 82 -3.82 34.40 13.59
C SER A 82 -3.60 34.75 12.12
N GLN A 83 -4.18 35.87 11.69
CA GLN A 83 -3.92 36.52 10.41
C GLN A 83 -2.43 36.85 10.30
N LEU A 84 -1.73 36.26 9.33
CA LEU A 84 -0.40 36.70 8.93
C LEU A 84 -0.54 37.71 7.79
N CYS A 85 -0.34 38.98 8.15
CA CYS A 85 -0.13 40.08 7.22
C CYS A 85 1.12 39.81 6.35
N PHE A 86 0.94 39.83 5.04
CA PHE A 86 2.05 39.94 4.09
C PHE A 86 2.58 41.38 4.07
N PRO A 87 3.90 41.63 4.09
CA PRO A 87 4.42 42.95 3.78
C PRO A 87 4.43 43.18 2.26
N GLN A 88 3.86 44.31 1.86
CA GLN A 88 3.95 44.89 0.52
C GLN A 88 5.38 45.39 0.20
N PRO A 89 5.72 45.57 -1.09
CA PRO A 89 7.07 45.93 -1.53
C PRO A 89 7.32 47.44 -1.38
N PHE A 90 8.39 47.81 -0.69
CA PHE A 90 8.84 49.20 -0.60
C PHE A 90 9.78 49.55 -1.77
N GLY A 91 9.23 50.32 -2.70
CA GLY A 91 9.68 51.68 -3.07
C GLY A 91 11.18 51.94 -3.27
N SER A 92 11.51 52.27 -4.53
CA SER A 92 12.70 52.99 -4.96
C SER A 92 12.92 54.31 -4.21
N ARG A 93 14.15 54.58 -3.77
CA ARG A 93 14.63 55.94 -3.48
C ARG A 93 16.06 56.12 -3.99
N ASN A 94 16.20 57.10 -4.88
CA ASN A 94 17.46 57.65 -5.35
C ASN A 94 18.05 58.65 -4.35
N ALA A 95 19.38 58.74 -4.38
CA ALA A 95 20.27 59.88 -4.11
C ALA A 95 20.12 60.64 -2.78
N ASP A 96 21.19 60.65 -1.97
CA ASP A 96 22.09 61.80 -1.91
C ASP A 96 23.40 61.47 -1.17
N ALA A 97 24.44 62.21 -1.56
CA ALA A 97 25.82 62.11 -1.16
C ALA A 97 26.11 62.81 0.18
N SER A 98 27.08 62.31 0.96
CA SER A 98 28.30 63.05 1.39
C SER A 98 29.02 62.35 2.56
N ASP A 99 30.34 62.51 2.55
CA ASP A 99 31.29 62.44 3.69
C ASP A 99 31.89 61.10 4.14
N ALA A 100 33.02 60.79 3.50
CA ALA A 100 34.36 60.61 4.07
C ALA A 100 34.55 59.93 5.45
N ALA A 101 35.18 58.76 5.43
CA ALA A 101 36.31 58.39 6.30
C ALA A 101 37.11 57.24 5.67
N PRO A 102 38.46 57.26 5.67
CA PRO A 102 39.27 56.15 5.15
C PRO A 102 39.25 54.95 6.14
N PRO A 103 39.21 53.70 5.66
CA PRO A 103 39.30 52.54 6.52
C PRO A 103 40.74 52.41 7.05
N ARG A 104 40.86 52.43 8.38
CA ARG A 104 42.05 52.03 9.13
C ARG A 104 42.43 50.59 8.77
N GLU A 105 43.69 50.38 8.43
CA GLU A 105 44.35 49.08 8.44
C GLU A 105 44.13 48.44 9.81
N ALA A 106 43.48 47.28 9.81
CA ALA A 106 43.36 46.42 10.98
C ALA A 106 44.47 45.37 10.92
N ASP A 107 45.18 45.25 12.03
CA ASP A 107 46.35 44.41 12.24
C ASP A 107 46.10 42.92 11.94
N PRO A 108 47.10 42.20 11.39
CA PRO A 108 47.03 40.77 11.12
C PRO A 108 47.58 39.94 12.29
N GLU A 109 47.06 40.07 13.51
CA GLU A 109 47.47 39.19 14.62
C GLU A 109 46.28 38.87 15.54
N ASP A 110 45.71 37.67 15.34
CA ASP A 110 45.34 36.71 16.40
C ASP A 110 44.42 35.64 15.80
N VAL A 111 45.04 34.66 15.13
CA VAL A 111 44.39 33.40 14.76
C VAL A 111 44.25 32.59 16.06
N PRO A 112 43.04 32.33 16.58
CA PRO A 112 42.86 31.50 17.76
C PRO A 112 43.29 30.08 17.43
N SER A 113 44.47 29.73 17.91
CA SER A 113 45.05 28.42 17.83
C SER A 113 44.19 27.42 18.58
N GLY A 114 43.74 26.38 17.86
CA GLY A 114 43.61 25.04 18.42
C GLY A 114 42.60 24.84 19.54
N HIS A 115 41.31 25.13 19.31
CA HIS A 115 40.29 24.31 19.96
C HIS A 115 40.27 22.93 19.30
N ASN A 116 41.02 22.01 19.91
CA ASN A 116 40.79 20.57 19.83
C ASN A 116 39.34 20.28 20.28
N ARG A 117 38.37 20.51 19.38
CA ARG A 117 37.03 19.95 19.53
C ARG A 117 37.22 18.44 19.43
N SER A 118 37.22 17.82 20.59
CA SER A 118 37.19 16.37 20.80
C SER A 118 36.23 15.72 19.80
N TYR A 119 36.79 15.17 18.72
CA TYR A 119 36.12 14.42 17.67
C TYR A 119 35.80 13.00 18.18
N GLY A 120 35.00 12.91 19.23
CA GLY A 120 34.64 11.63 19.88
C GLY A 120 33.14 11.42 20.09
N ALA A 121 32.30 12.43 19.88
CA ALA A 121 30.86 12.24 19.93
C ALA A 121 30.43 11.53 18.64
N VAL A 122 30.25 10.21 18.71
CA VAL A 122 29.50 9.44 17.72
C VAL A 122 28.19 10.19 17.49
N LYS A 123 28.09 10.89 16.35
CA LYS A 123 26.87 11.61 15.99
C LYS A 123 25.76 10.56 15.93
N SER A 124 24.86 10.57 16.91
CA SER A 124 23.73 9.65 16.94
C SER A 124 22.99 9.80 15.62
N ARG A 125 22.76 8.69 14.91
CA ARG A 125 21.94 8.70 13.69
C ARG A 125 20.61 9.36 14.02
N SER A 126 20.18 10.25 13.15
CA SER A 126 18.89 10.91 13.28
C SER A 126 17.75 9.88 13.25
N ALA A 127 16.63 10.17 13.92
CA ALA A 127 15.54 9.19 14.03
C ALA A 127 14.95 8.86 12.66
N TRP A 128 14.93 9.84 11.76
CA TRP A 128 14.44 9.65 10.40
C TRP A 128 15.37 8.80 9.52
N GLU A 129 16.69 8.83 9.74
CA GLU A 129 17.63 7.96 9.02
C GLU A 129 17.38 6.48 9.31
N ILE A 130 16.99 6.17 10.55
CA ILE A 130 16.61 4.84 11.02
C ILE A 130 15.33 4.39 10.32
N ARG A 131 14.31 5.27 10.21
CA ARG A 131 13.05 4.94 9.50
C ARG A 131 13.25 4.59 8.03
N GLY A 132 14.32 5.10 7.41
CA GLY A 132 14.72 4.76 6.04
C GLY A 132 15.51 3.46 5.89
N GLU A 133 15.80 2.75 6.99
CA GLU A 133 16.49 1.45 6.95
C GLU A 133 15.63 0.39 6.25
N PRO A 134 16.21 -0.48 5.42
CA PRO A 134 15.46 -1.47 4.64
C PRO A 134 14.46 -2.27 5.49
N TRP A 135 14.93 -2.78 6.63
CA TRP A 135 14.15 -3.66 7.49
C TRP A 135 12.88 -2.99 8.01
N ASP A 136 12.98 -1.75 8.50
CA ASP A 136 11.85 -1.03 9.08
C ASP A 136 10.78 -0.75 8.02
N LEU A 137 11.20 -0.44 6.78
CA LEU A 137 10.30 -0.26 5.65
C LEU A 137 9.54 -1.55 5.29
N PHE A 138 10.21 -2.70 5.28
CA PHE A 138 9.54 -4.00 5.02
C PHE A 138 8.57 -4.37 6.14
N VAL A 139 8.92 -4.09 7.40
CA VAL A 139 8.02 -4.34 8.55
C VAL A 139 6.80 -3.42 8.49
N GLU A 140 6.99 -2.12 8.24
CA GLU A 140 5.90 -1.15 8.10
C GLU A 140 4.95 -1.56 6.95
N ALA A 141 5.52 -1.97 5.81
CA ALA A 141 4.73 -2.47 4.69
C ALA A 141 4.03 -3.80 4.97
N GLY A 142 4.71 -4.73 5.64
CA GLY A 142 4.14 -6.01 6.05
C GLY A 142 2.99 -5.84 7.04
N VAL A 143 3.10 -4.91 8.00
CA VAL A 143 2.02 -4.61 8.96
C VAL A 143 0.84 -3.94 8.25
N SER A 144 1.10 -2.98 7.37
CA SER A 144 0.06 -2.29 6.59
C SER A 144 -0.70 -3.28 5.70
N ALA A 145 0.01 -4.06 4.89
CA ALA A 145 -0.58 -5.08 4.02
C ALA A 145 -1.24 -6.21 4.82
N GLY A 146 -0.62 -6.66 5.91
CA GLY A 146 -1.14 -7.74 6.76
C GLY A 146 -2.51 -7.43 7.36
N ARG A 147 -2.75 -6.19 7.81
CA ARG A 147 -4.07 -5.74 8.28
C ARG A 147 -5.13 -5.85 7.20
N GLN A 148 -4.80 -5.44 5.97
CA GLN A 148 -5.70 -5.53 4.82
C GLN A 148 -5.96 -6.99 4.41
N LEU A 149 -4.90 -7.80 4.32
CA LEU A 149 -4.99 -9.22 3.98
C LEU A 149 -5.82 -10.01 5.00
N PHE A 150 -5.76 -9.67 6.29
CA PHE A 150 -6.57 -10.32 7.32
C PHE A 150 -8.08 -10.14 7.05
N ALA A 151 -8.52 -8.92 6.73
CA ALA A 151 -9.91 -8.66 6.37
C ALA A 151 -10.35 -9.43 5.12
N LEU A 152 -9.46 -9.53 4.12
CA LEU A 152 -9.73 -10.27 2.88
C LEU A 152 -9.78 -11.78 3.09
N VAL A 153 -8.88 -12.35 3.90
CA VAL A 153 -8.90 -13.77 4.26
C VAL A 153 -10.19 -14.12 5.00
N PHE A 154 -10.67 -13.24 5.88
CA PHE A 154 -11.96 -13.43 6.53
C PHE A 154 -13.11 -13.53 5.52
N ILE A 155 -13.19 -12.60 4.57
CA ILE A 155 -14.18 -12.65 3.48
C ILE A 155 -14.01 -13.95 2.66
N LEU A 156 -12.76 -14.31 2.32
CA LEU A 156 -12.45 -15.48 1.53
C LEU A 156 -12.94 -16.78 2.19
N VAL A 157 -12.73 -16.93 3.50
CA VAL A 157 -13.20 -18.09 4.25
C VAL A 157 -14.73 -18.17 4.25
N GLN A 158 -15.44 -17.03 4.37
CA GLN A 158 -16.90 -17.02 4.34
C GLN A 158 -17.49 -17.31 2.95
N VAL A 159 -16.82 -16.84 1.89
CA VAL A 159 -17.30 -16.93 0.51
C VAL A 159 -16.88 -18.23 -0.18
N LEU A 160 -15.67 -18.75 0.11
CA LEU A 160 -15.13 -19.97 -0.52
C LEU A 160 -15.10 -21.18 0.42
N GLY A 161 -15.36 -21.00 1.70
CA GLY A 161 -15.32 -22.08 2.68
C GLY A 161 -16.45 -23.09 2.55
N PRO A 162 -16.46 -24.12 3.40
CA PRO A 162 -17.49 -25.17 3.41
C PRO A 162 -18.92 -24.62 3.59
N HIS A 163 -19.06 -23.55 4.38
CA HIS A 163 -20.34 -22.87 4.66
C HIS A 163 -20.72 -21.83 3.59
N SER A 164 -20.01 -21.77 2.46
CA SER A 164 -20.31 -20.83 1.38
C SER A 164 -21.75 -20.95 0.86
N HIS A 165 -22.34 -22.14 0.91
CA HIS A 165 -23.72 -22.40 0.51
C HIS A 165 -24.78 -21.74 1.40
N GLU A 166 -24.43 -21.37 2.63
CA GLU A 166 -25.30 -20.62 3.56
C GLU A 166 -25.26 -19.13 3.25
N ASN A 167 -24.09 -18.62 2.85
CA ASN A 167 -23.86 -17.19 2.64
C ASN A 167 -24.11 -16.73 1.18
N VAL A 168 -23.99 -17.65 0.22
CA VAL A 168 -24.08 -17.39 -1.22
C VAL A 168 -25.14 -18.30 -1.81
N MET A 169 -26.18 -17.72 -2.40
CA MET A 169 -27.31 -18.50 -2.90
C MET A 169 -26.98 -19.30 -4.16
N ASN A 170 -27.66 -20.43 -4.35
CA ASN A 170 -27.60 -21.22 -5.58
C ASN A 170 -28.49 -20.56 -6.67
N CYS A 171 -27.93 -20.31 -7.85
CA CYS A 171 -28.63 -19.64 -8.95
C CYS A 171 -29.40 -20.64 -9.84
N ASP A 172 -30.33 -21.42 -9.26
CA ASP A 172 -31.08 -22.43 -10.02
C ASP A 172 -32.06 -21.78 -11.03
N PRO A 173 -31.94 -22.05 -12.35
CA PRO A 173 -32.85 -21.51 -13.37
C PRO A 173 -34.30 -21.94 -13.19
N VAL A 174 -34.57 -23.07 -12.53
CA VAL A 174 -35.94 -23.53 -12.22
C VAL A 174 -36.60 -22.61 -11.18
N ARG A 175 -35.81 -22.15 -10.20
CA ARG A 175 -36.29 -21.34 -9.07
C ARG A 175 -36.39 -19.86 -9.42
N CYS A 176 -35.36 -19.30 -10.05
CA CYS A 176 -35.29 -17.85 -10.31
C CYS A 176 -35.61 -17.45 -11.75
N GLY A 177 -35.70 -18.42 -12.66
CA GLY A 177 -35.86 -18.18 -14.10
C GLY A 177 -34.52 -18.02 -14.82
N TRP A 178 -34.50 -18.34 -16.11
CA TRP A 178 -33.28 -18.47 -16.90
C TRP A 178 -32.40 -17.21 -16.90
N TYR A 179 -32.97 -16.05 -17.22
CA TYR A 179 -32.21 -14.79 -17.30
C TYR A 179 -31.67 -14.33 -15.95
N LEU A 180 -32.45 -14.53 -14.88
CA LEU A 180 -32.03 -14.14 -13.53
C LEU A 180 -30.95 -15.08 -12.99
N SER A 181 -30.99 -16.37 -13.35
CA SER A 181 -29.94 -17.34 -13.04
C SER A 181 -28.61 -16.94 -13.69
N ILE A 182 -28.60 -16.57 -14.98
CA ILE A 182 -27.39 -16.08 -15.66
C ILE A 182 -26.80 -14.84 -14.96
N PHE A 183 -27.65 -13.85 -14.64
CA PHE A 183 -27.19 -12.63 -13.96
C PHE A 183 -26.76 -12.90 -12.52
N CYS A 184 -27.39 -13.85 -11.84
CA CYS A 184 -27.01 -14.31 -10.52
C CYS A 184 -25.62 -14.95 -10.53
N GLU A 185 -25.33 -15.88 -11.46
CA GLU A 185 -24.01 -16.52 -11.56
C GLU A 185 -22.93 -15.49 -11.96
N TYR A 186 -23.24 -14.55 -12.85
CA TYR A 186 -22.34 -13.43 -13.17
C TYR A 186 -21.94 -12.63 -11.93
N THR A 187 -22.91 -12.21 -11.12
CA THR A 187 -22.67 -11.38 -9.92
C THR A 187 -22.04 -12.19 -8.78
N LYS A 188 -22.39 -13.48 -8.67
CA LYS A 188 -21.79 -14.45 -7.73
C LYS A 188 -20.31 -14.66 -7.99
N ALA A 189 -19.88 -14.72 -9.25
CA ALA A 189 -18.47 -14.76 -9.60
C ALA A 189 -17.71 -13.51 -9.10
N TYR A 190 -18.31 -12.32 -9.15
CA TYR A 190 -17.69 -11.12 -8.54
C TYR A 190 -17.58 -11.22 -7.01
N VAL A 191 -18.58 -11.79 -6.33
CA VAL A 191 -18.52 -12.03 -4.87
C VAL A 191 -17.30 -12.89 -4.52
N ARG A 192 -17.04 -13.95 -5.30
CA ARG A 192 -15.90 -14.88 -5.15
C ARG A 192 -14.55 -14.27 -5.55
N CYS A 193 -14.49 -13.56 -6.68
CA CYS A 193 -13.24 -13.04 -7.23
C CYS A 193 -12.76 -11.73 -6.58
N PHE A 194 -13.66 -10.92 -6.02
CA PHE A 194 -13.31 -9.67 -5.35
C PHE A 194 -12.20 -9.81 -4.31
N PRO A 195 -12.30 -10.68 -3.28
CA PRO A 195 -11.26 -10.78 -2.25
C PRO A 195 -9.92 -11.26 -2.82
N LEU A 196 -9.94 -12.15 -3.81
CA LEU A 196 -8.74 -12.70 -4.47
C LEU A 196 -7.99 -11.61 -5.26
N LEU A 197 -8.71 -10.82 -6.05
CA LEU A 197 -8.14 -9.71 -6.79
C LEU A 197 -7.68 -8.58 -5.85
N ALA A 198 -8.44 -8.29 -4.80
CA ALA A 198 -8.09 -7.33 -3.76
C ALA A 198 -6.77 -7.70 -3.06
N MET A 199 -6.53 -8.99 -2.78
CA MET A 199 -5.25 -9.45 -2.24
C MET A 199 -4.11 -9.16 -3.21
N ALA A 200 -4.26 -9.49 -4.49
CA ALA A 200 -3.24 -9.23 -5.51
C ALA A 200 -2.90 -7.72 -5.62
N VAL A 201 -3.92 -6.85 -5.64
CA VAL A 201 -3.74 -5.39 -5.69
C VAL A 201 -3.06 -4.88 -4.41
N SER A 202 -3.43 -5.40 -3.24
CA SER A 202 -2.81 -5.00 -1.96
C SER A 202 -1.32 -5.32 -1.91
N LEU A 203 -0.92 -6.50 -2.41
CA LEU A 203 0.49 -6.89 -2.52
C LEU A 203 1.27 -5.99 -3.48
N MET A 204 0.63 -5.59 -4.60
CA MET A 204 1.19 -4.62 -5.54
C MET A 204 1.39 -3.23 -4.91
N VAL A 205 0.40 -2.75 -4.15
CA VAL A 205 0.49 -1.45 -3.46
C VAL A 205 1.56 -1.49 -2.37
N ALA A 206 1.65 -2.58 -1.59
CA ALA A 206 2.69 -2.75 -0.57
C ALA A 206 4.10 -2.72 -1.19
N THR A 207 4.29 -3.37 -2.34
CA THR A 207 5.53 -3.34 -3.13
C THR A 207 5.91 -1.92 -3.52
N ARG A 208 4.96 -1.14 -4.07
CA ARG A 208 5.18 0.26 -4.43
C ARG A 208 5.55 1.11 -3.21
N MET A 209 4.88 0.90 -2.08
CA MET A 209 5.11 1.66 -0.86
C MET A 209 6.56 1.48 -0.35
N VAL A 210 7.06 0.23 -0.29
CA VAL A 210 8.46 -0.03 0.12
C VAL A 210 9.45 0.69 -0.79
N LEU A 211 9.24 0.60 -2.11
CA LEU A 211 10.10 1.22 -3.11
C LEU A 211 10.09 2.76 -3.00
N ASN A 212 8.91 3.35 -2.91
CA ASN A 212 8.72 4.80 -2.81
C ASN A 212 9.30 5.35 -1.49
N HIS A 213 9.09 4.67 -0.37
CA HIS A 213 9.68 5.07 0.89
C HIS A 213 11.21 4.96 0.83
N ARG A 214 11.73 3.85 0.32
CA ARG A 214 13.18 3.65 0.23
C ARG A 214 13.84 4.71 -0.64
N ILE A 215 13.28 5.00 -1.82
CA ILE A 215 13.86 6.02 -2.69
C ILE A 215 13.76 7.42 -2.10
N TYR A 216 12.65 7.76 -1.42
CA TYR A 216 12.48 9.04 -0.75
C TYR A 216 13.56 9.27 0.31
N TYR A 217 13.72 8.33 1.25
CA TYR A 217 14.73 8.47 2.31
C TYR A 217 16.15 8.46 1.77
N GLN A 218 16.41 7.70 0.70
CA GLN A 218 17.71 7.68 0.05
C GLN A 218 18.02 9.01 -0.65
N LEU A 219 17.08 9.57 -1.42
CA LEU A 219 17.26 10.90 -2.01
C LEU A 219 17.47 11.98 -0.95
N LEU A 220 16.69 11.94 0.14
CA LEU A 220 16.81 12.90 1.25
C LEU A 220 18.20 12.88 1.91
N LYS A 221 18.81 11.69 2.06
CA LYS A 221 20.19 11.54 2.56
C LYS A 221 21.24 12.19 1.66
N HIS A 222 20.91 12.43 0.39
CA HIS A 222 21.81 12.97 -0.62
C HIS A 222 21.43 14.40 -1.05
N ASP A 223 20.78 15.16 -0.17
CA ASP A 223 20.33 16.53 -0.44
C ASP A 223 19.43 16.64 -1.70
N LEU A 224 18.62 15.62 -1.97
CA LEU A 224 17.64 15.59 -3.04
C LEU A 224 16.25 15.40 -2.46
N LEU A 225 15.29 16.21 -2.89
CA LEU A 225 13.89 16.09 -2.48
C LEU A 225 13.02 15.86 -3.71
N ILE A 226 12.30 14.76 -3.67
CA ILE A 226 11.36 14.37 -4.72
C ILE A 226 9.94 14.77 -4.30
N SER A 227 9.22 15.41 -5.21
CA SER A 227 7.77 15.55 -5.13
C SER A 227 7.15 14.39 -5.89
N PHE A 228 6.39 13.56 -5.18
CA PHE A 228 5.56 12.55 -5.82
C PHE A 228 4.44 13.23 -6.59
N ASP A 229 4.10 12.69 -7.76
CA ASP A 229 3.04 13.29 -8.57
C ASP A 229 1.67 12.94 -7.99
N LYS A 230 0.75 13.91 -7.99
CA LYS A 230 -0.66 13.72 -7.58
C LYS A 230 -1.40 12.65 -8.39
N SER A 231 -0.82 12.14 -9.48
CA SER A 231 -1.37 11.00 -10.22
C SER A 231 -1.44 9.71 -9.39
N ASN A 232 -0.83 9.68 -8.20
CA ASN A 232 -0.90 8.56 -7.27
C ASN A 232 -2.17 8.55 -6.39
N HIS A 233 -3.14 9.45 -6.63
CA HIS A 233 -4.42 9.42 -5.93
C HIS A 233 -5.20 8.12 -6.26
N ALA A 234 -5.75 7.47 -5.24
CA ALA A 234 -6.49 6.20 -5.38
C ALA A 234 -7.61 6.27 -6.43
N SER A 235 -8.32 7.39 -6.54
CA SER A 235 -9.40 7.57 -7.53
C SER A 235 -8.92 7.54 -8.98
N GLU A 236 -7.66 7.86 -9.23
CA GLU A 236 -7.08 7.84 -10.58
C GLU A 236 -6.45 6.49 -10.93
N ASP A 237 -6.00 5.70 -9.94
CA ASP A 237 -5.40 4.39 -10.18
C ASP A 237 -6.45 3.42 -10.79
N PRO A 238 -6.18 2.84 -11.98
CA PRO A 238 -7.05 1.84 -12.58
C PRO A 238 -7.30 0.62 -11.70
N LEU A 239 -6.34 0.22 -10.85
CA LEU A 239 -6.49 -0.95 -9.97
C LEU A 239 -7.53 -0.70 -8.87
N PHE A 240 -7.53 0.48 -8.26
CA PHE A 240 -8.53 0.84 -7.26
C PHE A 240 -9.92 0.97 -7.89
N ARG A 241 -10.03 1.60 -9.08
CA ARG A 241 -11.28 1.67 -9.84
C ARG A 241 -11.81 0.30 -10.24
N LEU A 242 -10.93 -0.62 -10.61
CA LEU A 242 -11.28 -2.01 -10.89
C LEU A 242 -11.85 -2.70 -9.66
N LEU A 243 -11.25 -2.53 -8.47
CA LEU A 243 -11.79 -3.10 -7.24
C LEU A 243 -13.15 -2.51 -6.88
N LEU A 244 -13.33 -1.20 -7.05
CA LEU A 244 -14.62 -0.54 -6.84
C LEU A 244 -15.69 -1.07 -7.81
N TRP A 245 -15.30 -1.32 -9.07
CA TRP A 245 -16.15 -1.98 -10.06
C TRP A 245 -16.54 -3.39 -9.63
N CYS A 246 -15.57 -4.22 -9.18
CA CYS A 246 -15.85 -5.57 -8.70
C CYS A 246 -16.79 -5.56 -7.49
N PHE A 247 -16.54 -4.66 -6.54
CA PHE A 247 -17.39 -4.47 -5.36
C PHE A 247 -18.82 -4.06 -5.73
N ALA A 248 -18.97 -3.12 -6.67
CA ALA A 248 -20.29 -2.70 -7.17
C ALA A 248 -21.04 -3.83 -7.88
N ASN A 249 -20.36 -4.71 -8.61
CA ASN A 249 -20.97 -5.86 -9.29
C ASN A 249 -21.28 -7.04 -8.35
N ALA A 250 -20.66 -7.11 -7.17
CA ALA A 250 -21.02 -8.07 -6.14
C ALA A 250 -22.34 -7.70 -5.43
N PHE A 251 -22.66 -6.41 -5.33
CA PHE A 251 -23.85 -5.92 -4.61
C PHE A 251 -25.19 -6.49 -5.12
N PRO A 252 -25.47 -6.55 -6.43
CA PRO A 252 -26.71 -7.11 -6.94
C PRO A 252 -26.93 -8.58 -6.57
N HIS A 253 -25.88 -9.40 -6.40
CA HIS A 253 -26.04 -10.80 -6.00
C HIS A 253 -26.82 -10.92 -4.68
N PHE A 254 -26.44 -10.10 -3.69
CA PHE A 254 -27.08 -10.09 -2.39
C PHE A 254 -28.49 -9.47 -2.43
N ILE A 255 -28.73 -8.47 -3.30
CA ILE A 255 -30.08 -7.95 -3.51
C ILE A 255 -31.00 -9.05 -4.03
N ILE A 256 -30.55 -9.83 -5.03
CA ILE A 256 -31.36 -10.90 -5.60
C ILE A 256 -31.61 -11.98 -4.54
N ASN A 257 -30.62 -12.32 -3.71
CA ASN A 257 -30.79 -13.26 -2.59
C ASN A 257 -31.91 -12.82 -1.63
N ILE A 258 -31.82 -11.59 -1.13
CA ILE A 258 -32.84 -11.03 -0.23
C ILE A 258 -34.22 -10.97 -0.92
N TRP A 259 -34.25 -10.58 -2.19
CA TRP A 259 -35.50 -10.47 -2.95
C TRP A 259 -36.17 -11.84 -3.18
N LEU A 260 -35.41 -12.87 -3.54
CA LEU A 260 -35.94 -14.23 -3.73
C LEU A 260 -36.43 -14.82 -2.40
N ALA A 261 -35.66 -14.66 -1.32
CA ALA A 261 -36.07 -15.08 0.02
C ALA A 261 -37.40 -14.42 0.43
N HIS A 262 -37.54 -13.12 0.16
CA HIS A 262 -38.78 -12.39 0.44
C HIS A 262 -39.96 -12.85 -0.41
N ARG A 263 -39.74 -13.09 -1.71
CA ARG A 263 -40.78 -13.54 -2.64
C ARG A 263 -41.37 -14.89 -2.22
N GLU A 264 -40.53 -15.85 -1.84
CA GLU A 264 -40.98 -17.18 -1.42
C GLU A 264 -41.76 -17.13 -0.12
N ALA A 265 -41.28 -16.31 0.82
CA ALA A 265 -41.99 -16.06 2.05
C ALA A 265 -43.39 -15.49 1.77
N PHE A 266 -43.51 -14.50 0.87
CA PHE A 266 -44.80 -13.92 0.49
C PHE A 266 -45.77 -14.95 -0.14
N HIS A 267 -45.27 -15.87 -0.96
CA HIS A 267 -46.10 -16.94 -1.54
C HIS A 267 -46.69 -17.87 -0.47
N LEU A 268 -45.96 -18.15 0.61
CA LEU A 268 -46.47 -18.93 1.74
C LEU A 268 -47.54 -18.18 2.55
N VAL A 269 -47.42 -16.85 2.71
CA VAL A 269 -48.45 -16.04 3.40
C VAL A 269 -49.80 -16.12 2.68
N LYS A 270 -49.79 -16.06 1.35
CA LYS A 270 -51.01 -16.01 0.55
C LYS A 270 -51.89 -17.26 0.69
N LEU A 271 -51.34 -18.36 1.22
CA LEU A 271 -52.03 -19.64 1.38
C LEU A 271 -52.69 -19.85 2.76
N GLY A 272 -52.60 -18.91 3.71
CA GLY A 272 -53.22 -19.08 5.04
C GLY A 272 -53.76 -17.81 5.71
N ASP A 273 -54.81 -17.97 6.53
CA ASP A 273 -55.49 -16.91 7.32
C ASP A 273 -54.63 -16.31 8.47
N LEU A 274 -53.35 -16.71 8.57
CA LEU A 274 -52.40 -16.28 9.62
C LEU A 274 -51.46 -15.15 9.15
N ALA A 275 -51.93 -14.30 8.24
CA ALA A 275 -51.12 -13.32 7.51
C ALA A 275 -50.37 -12.32 8.41
N SER A 276 -50.95 -11.93 9.55
CA SER A 276 -50.36 -10.92 10.45
C SER A 276 -49.15 -11.43 11.24
N SER A 277 -49.16 -12.69 11.67
CA SER A 277 -48.02 -13.32 12.35
C SER A 277 -46.90 -13.65 11.37
N ALA A 278 -47.26 -14.12 10.16
CA ALA A 278 -46.30 -14.45 9.11
C ALA A 278 -45.50 -13.22 8.66
N GLN A 279 -46.16 -12.06 8.50
CA GLN A 279 -45.49 -10.83 8.10
C GLN A 279 -44.40 -10.38 9.08
N LYS A 280 -44.62 -10.52 10.39
CA LYS A 280 -43.62 -10.17 11.41
C LYS A 280 -42.42 -11.11 11.38
N LEU A 281 -42.64 -12.41 11.22
CA LEU A 281 -41.57 -13.40 11.12
C LEU A 281 -40.72 -13.15 9.85
N MET A 282 -41.36 -12.78 8.74
CA MET A 282 -40.67 -12.50 7.48
C MET A 282 -39.79 -11.26 7.54
N ALA A 283 -40.30 -10.18 8.14
CA ALA A 283 -39.50 -8.97 8.35
C ALA A 283 -38.27 -9.25 9.22
N ALA A 284 -38.41 -10.10 10.25
CA ALA A 284 -37.30 -10.50 11.11
C ALA A 284 -36.23 -11.31 10.36
N ASN A 285 -36.64 -12.28 9.53
CA ASN A 285 -35.70 -13.09 8.74
C ASN A 285 -34.96 -12.25 7.69
N VAL A 286 -35.68 -11.40 6.94
CA VAL A 286 -35.04 -10.51 5.94
C VAL A 286 -34.03 -9.58 6.59
N LEU A 287 -34.36 -9.00 7.75
CA LEU A 287 -33.43 -8.15 8.49
C LEU A 287 -32.22 -8.94 8.98
N HIS A 288 -32.41 -10.19 9.41
CA HIS A 288 -31.35 -11.08 9.83
C HIS A 288 -30.39 -11.41 8.68
N ASP A 289 -30.91 -11.82 7.52
CA ASP A 289 -30.12 -12.15 6.33
C ASP A 289 -29.35 -10.93 5.82
N ALA A 290 -30.01 -9.78 5.75
CA ALA A 290 -29.37 -8.52 5.37
C ALA A 290 -28.25 -8.13 6.36
N HIS A 291 -28.48 -8.32 7.67
CA HIS A 291 -27.48 -8.08 8.70
C HIS A 291 -26.29 -9.03 8.56
N GLN A 292 -26.52 -10.32 8.33
CA GLN A 292 -25.44 -11.30 8.11
C GLN A 292 -24.57 -10.90 6.90
N VAL A 293 -25.18 -10.62 5.75
CA VAL A 293 -24.47 -10.19 4.55
C VAL A 293 -23.67 -8.90 4.81
N ALA A 294 -24.29 -7.93 5.49
CA ALA A 294 -23.62 -6.67 5.83
C ALA A 294 -22.38 -6.90 6.70
N VAL A 295 -22.49 -7.69 7.75
CA VAL A 295 -21.40 -7.95 8.70
C VAL A 295 -20.29 -8.80 8.09
N PHE A 296 -20.63 -9.83 7.31
CA PHE A 296 -19.63 -10.78 6.81
C PHE A 296 -18.97 -10.34 5.50
N TYR A 297 -19.64 -9.54 4.67
CA TYR A 297 -19.12 -9.14 3.37
C TYR A 297 -18.91 -7.63 3.25
N PHE A 298 -19.96 -6.82 3.41
CA PHE A 298 -19.88 -5.38 3.09
C PHE A 298 -19.00 -4.60 4.06
N VAL A 299 -19.15 -4.79 5.37
CA VAL A 299 -18.34 -4.10 6.38
C VAL A 299 -16.84 -4.38 6.18
N PRO A 300 -16.36 -5.64 6.13
CA PRO A 300 -14.94 -5.90 5.92
C PRO A 300 -14.45 -5.43 4.55
N ALA A 301 -15.27 -5.49 3.50
CA ALA A 301 -14.90 -4.99 2.17
C ALA A 301 -14.76 -3.45 2.14
N ILE A 302 -15.67 -2.71 2.78
CA ILE A 302 -15.59 -1.25 2.90
C ILE A 302 -14.38 -0.85 3.75
N VAL A 303 -14.17 -1.51 4.89
CA VAL A 303 -13.01 -1.27 5.76
C VAL A 303 -11.72 -1.54 4.99
N PHE A 304 -11.66 -2.63 4.23
CA PHE A 304 -10.54 -2.91 3.33
C PHE A 304 -10.32 -1.80 2.31
N LEU A 305 -11.36 -1.36 1.60
CA LEU A 305 -11.26 -0.30 0.58
C LEU A 305 -10.80 1.03 1.19
N LEU A 306 -11.21 1.37 2.42
CA LEU A 306 -10.76 2.57 3.13
C LEU A 306 -9.28 2.46 3.54
N PHE A 307 -8.84 1.30 4.03
CA PHE A 307 -7.42 1.08 4.33
C PHE A 307 -6.56 1.08 3.07
N LEU A 308 -7.04 0.47 2.00
CA LEU A 308 -6.38 0.50 0.70
C LEU A 308 -6.28 1.95 0.21
N PHE A 309 -7.37 2.71 0.22
CA PHE A 309 -7.40 4.13 -0.14
C PHE A 309 -6.39 4.95 0.68
N SER A 310 -6.28 4.68 1.98
CA SER A 310 -5.30 5.35 2.85
C SER A 310 -3.86 4.96 2.51
N SER A 311 -3.61 3.73 2.07
CA SER A 311 -2.26 3.28 1.65
C SER A 311 -1.80 3.85 0.31
N TYR A 312 -2.71 4.44 -0.47
CA TYR A 312 -2.38 5.19 -1.69
C TYR A 312 -1.78 6.56 -1.41
N ASP A 313 -2.07 7.15 -0.25
CA ASP A 313 -1.48 8.42 0.17
C ASP A 313 -0.05 8.18 0.70
N THR A 314 0.87 7.89 -0.23
CA THR A 314 2.26 7.65 0.12
C THR A 314 2.88 8.87 0.79
N GLU A 315 2.50 10.09 0.39
CA GLU A 315 3.05 11.32 0.98
C GLU A 315 2.70 11.45 2.47
N ALA A 316 1.48 11.09 2.87
CA ALA A 316 1.09 11.07 4.27
C ALA A 316 1.86 10.05 5.12
N LEU A 317 2.40 8.99 4.50
CA LEU A 317 3.21 7.97 5.18
C LEU A 317 4.70 8.35 5.28
N LEU A 318 5.18 9.25 4.41
CA LEU A 318 6.56 9.74 4.45
C LEU A 318 6.79 10.63 5.68
N LEU A 319 8.07 10.84 6.00
CA LEU A 319 8.45 11.77 7.06
C LEU A 319 7.98 13.19 6.70
N PRO A 320 7.05 13.79 7.47
CA PRO A 320 6.64 15.16 7.22
C PRO A 320 7.82 16.08 7.52
N LEU A 321 7.92 17.17 6.76
CA LEU A 321 9.03 18.12 6.88
C LEU A 321 9.10 18.73 8.29
N SER A 322 7.96 18.88 8.98
CA SER A 322 7.92 19.28 10.39
C SER A 322 8.73 18.34 11.30
N LYS A 323 8.56 17.02 11.14
CA LYS A 323 9.30 16.01 11.93
C LYS A 323 10.79 16.02 11.59
N PHE A 324 11.16 16.33 10.36
CA PHE A 324 12.57 16.51 9.96
C PHE A 324 13.24 17.68 10.71
N PHE A 325 12.49 18.72 11.08
CA PHE A 325 13.01 19.86 11.85
C PHE A 325 13.08 19.60 13.36
N GLU A 326 12.36 18.60 13.89
CA GLU A 326 12.32 18.32 15.32
C GLU A 326 13.64 17.76 15.87
N ASP A 327 14.41 17.03 15.06
CA ASP A 327 15.67 16.39 15.50
C ASP A 327 16.79 17.43 15.71
N ASP A 328 17.03 18.33 14.74
CA ASP A 328 18.01 19.41 14.80
C ASP A 328 17.63 20.54 13.81
N PHE A 329 17.02 21.61 14.34
CA PHE A 329 16.49 22.70 13.52
C PHE A 329 17.56 23.36 12.63
N GLU A 330 18.76 23.63 13.15
CA GLU A 330 19.79 24.37 12.41
C GLU A 330 20.47 23.49 11.35
N ALA A 331 20.73 22.21 11.67
CA ALA A 331 21.26 21.27 10.69
C ALA A 331 20.23 21.01 9.58
N SER A 332 18.96 20.78 9.94
CA SER A 332 17.87 20.55 8.98
C SER A 332 17.63 21.78 8.10
N ARG A 333 17.68 22.99 8.66
CA ARG A 333 17.59 24.25 7.89
C ARG A 333 18.74 24.40 6.91
N THR A 334 19.96 24.05 7.32
CA THR A 334 21.15 24.13 6.46
C THR A 334 21.10 23.08 5.36
N ALA A 335 20.67 21.86 5.66
CA ALA A 335 20.45 20.81 4.67
C ALA A 335 19.40 21.25 3.65
N LEU A 336 18.24 21.72 4.11
CA LEU A 336 17.12 22.13 3.23
C LEU A 336 17.49 23.29 2.30
N LYS A 337 18.39 24.19 2.70
CA LYS A 337 18.91 25.25 1.80
C LYS A 337 19.71 24.71 0.62
N ARG A 338 20.29 23.51 0.74
CA ARG A 338 21.09 22.86 -0.30
C ARG A 338 20.30 21.84 -1.11
N VAL A 339 19.17 21.40 -0.57
CA VAL A 339 18.33 20.38 -1.18
C VAL A 339 17.87 20.81 -2.57
N ARG A 340 18.07 19.95 -3.56
CA ARG A 340 17.53 20.15 -4.91
C ARG A 340 16.18 19.48 -5.04
N PHE A 341 15.20 20.23 -5.54
CA PHE A 341 13.84 19.74 -5.73
C PHE A 341 13.69 19.10 -7.11
N MET A 342 13.08 17.92 -7.17
CA MET A 342 12.84 17.16 -8.41
C MET A 342 11.38 16.67 -8.46
N ARG A 343 10.81 16.62 -9.67
CA ARG A 343 9.48 16.01 -9.88
C ARG A 343 9.63 14.54 -10.19
N GLU A 344 8.72 13.72 -9.68
CA GLU A 344 8.71 12.27 -9.92
C GLU A 344 8.73 11.92 -11.41
N SER A 345 7.90 12.55 -12.23
CA SER A 345 7.86 12.33 -13.69
C SER A 345 9.23 12.48 -14.37
N ASP A 346 9.99 13.50 -13.96
CA ASP A 346 11.29 13.84 -14.56
C ASP A 346 12.34 12.79 -14.17
N VAL A 347 12.36 12.40 -12.90
CA VAL A 347 13.25 11.35 -12.38
C VAL A 347 12.92 10.01 -13.02
N ALA A 348 11.63 9.63 -13.06
CA ALA A 348 11.16 8.40 -13.66
C ALA A 348 11.54 8.32 -15.15
N ALA A 349 11.33 9.40 -15.90
CA ALA A 349 11.69 9.46 -17.32
C ALA A 349 13.20 9.30 -17.52
N ARG A 350 14.02 9.86 -16.62
CA ARG A 350 15.47 9.73 -16.68
C ARG A 350 15.93 8.31 -16.36
N VAL A 351 15.42 7.70 -15.29
CA VAL A 351 15.73 6.31 -14.91
C VAL A 351 15.32 5.34 -16.02
N GLN A 352 14.19 5.58 -16.68
CA GLN A 352 13.74 4.74 -17.80
C GLN A 352 14.62 4.85 -19.05
N LYS A 353 15.24 6.01 -19.30
CA LYS A 353 16.23 6.18 -20.37
C LYS A 353 17.56 5.50 -20.07
N GLY A 354 17.75 5.04 -18.83
CA GLY A 354 19.01 4.50 -18.35
C GLY A 354 19.92 5.59 -17.79
N LEU A 355 20.54 5.27 -16.64
CA LEU A 355 21.54 6.10 -15.99
C LEU A 355 22.95 5.71 -16.45
N GLN A 356 23.74 6.72 -16.78
CA GLN A 356 25.15 6.67 -17.16
C GLN A 356 26.03 6.75 -15.89
N LEU A 357 26.06 5.65 -15.14
CA LEU A 357 26.81 5.55 -13.89
C LEU A 357 28.32 5.61 -14.15
N LYS A 358 29.00 6.62 -13.58
CA LYS A 358 30.45 6.86 -13.74
C LYS A 358 31.33 5.72 -13.23
N GLY A 359 30.81 4.85 -12.36
CA GLY A 359 31.57 3.74 -11.74
C GLY A 359 31.49 2.38 -12.46
N GLY A 360 30.77 2.26 -13.58
CA GLY A 360 30.57 0.96 -14.24
C GLY A 360 29.99 -0.08 -13.27
N ASP A 361 30.59 -1.27 -13.20
CA ASP A 361 30.15 -2.38 -12.32
C ASP A 361 30.44 -2.16 -10.81
N GLY A 362 31.16 -1.09 -10.47
CA GLY A 362 31.43 -0.69 -9.09
C GLY A 362 30.72 0.59 -8.69
N ALA A 363 29.72 1.03 -9.46
CA ALA A 363 28.97 2.23 -9.14
C ALA A 363 28.30 2.13 -7.75
N THR A 364 28.16 3.27 -7.10
CA THR A 364 27.46 3.40 -5.82
C THR A 364 26.14 4.11 -6.01
N VAL A 365 25.22 3.98 -5.05
CA VAL A 365 23.97 4.77 -5.03
C VAL A 365 24.25 6.28 -5.10
N VAL A 366 25.36 6.73 -4.50
CA VAL A 366 25.78 8.13 -4.54
C VAL A 366 26.04 8.59 -5.97
N ASP A 367 26.68 7.75 -6.80
CA ASP A 367 26.95 8.07 -8.20
C ASP A 367 25.64 8.20 -9.00
N ALA A 368 24.68 7.30 -8.74
CA ALA A 368 23.37 7.33 -9.40
C ALA A 368 22.58 8.59 -9.04
N PHE A 369 22.59 9.00 -7.77
CA PHE A 369 21.91 10.21 -7.33
C PHE A 369 22.62 11.48 -7.75
N GLN A 370 23.95 11.47 -7.79
CA GLN A 370 24.71 12.59 -8.34
C GLN A 370 24.37 12.79 -9.82
N GLU A 371 24.23 11.72 -10.59
CA GLU A 371 23.78 11.81 -11.99
C GLU A 371 22.37 12.40 -12.10
N LEU A 372 21.43 11.99 -11.24
CA LEU A 372 20.09 12.58 -11.19
C LEU A 372 20.15 14.07 -10.82
N ALA A 373 21.00 14.44 -9.86
CA ALA A 373 21.21 15.82 -9.44
C ALA A 373 21.80 16.69 -10.55
N ASP A 374 22.77 16.16 -11.30
CA ASP A 374 23.43 16.82 -12.43
C ASP A 374 22.46 16.98 -13.61
N ALA A 375 21.65 15.96 -13.88
CA ALA A 375 20.60 16.01 -14.89
C ALA A 375 19.53 17.06 -14.54
N ALA A 376 19.08 17.09 -13.28
CA ALA A 376 18.11 18.07 -12.80
C ALA A 376 18.66 19.52 -12.92
N ALA A 377 19.95 19.72 -12.63
CA ALA A 377 20.60 21.03 -12.78
C ALA A 377 20.70 21.47 -14.26
N THR A 378 20.96 20.52 -15.16
CA THR A 378 21.05 20.78 -16.60
C THR A 378 19.68 21.11 -17.21
N ASP A 379 18.64 20.43 -16.75
CA ASP A 379 17.29 20.59 -17.27
C ASP A 379 16.54 21.79 -16.67
N ALA A 380 16.95 22.31 -15.51
CA ALA A 380 16.26 23.40 -14.80
C ALA A 380 15.91 24.63 -15.67
N PRO A 381 16.81 25.19 -16.50
CA PRO A 381 16.49 26.36 -17.33
C PRO A 381 15.49 26.02 -18.45
N ALA A 382 15.61 24.82 -19.02
CA ALA A 382 14.74 24.35 -20.08
C ALA A 382 13.35 24.02 -19.54
N VAL A 383 13.25 23.41 -18.36
CA VAL A 383 11.98 23.02 -17.72
C VAL A 383 11.10 24.23 -17.51
N VAL A 384 11.60 25.35 -16.96
CA VAL A 384 10.81 26.57 -16.72
C VAL A 384 10.21 27.14 -18.01
N ALA A 385 10.96 27.13 -19.12
CA ALA A 385 10.47 27.57 -20.41
C ALA A 385 9.47 26.57 -21.05
N ARG A 386 9.60 25.29 -20.71
CA ARG A 386 8.78 24.20 -21.26
C ARG A 386 7.49 23.98 -20.47
N THR A 387 7.42 24.29 -19.18
CA THR A 387 6.24 24.00 -18.32
C THR A 387 4.96 24.59 -18.88
N SER A 388 5.01 25.78 -19.48
CA SER A 388 3.84 26.46 -20.04
C SER A 388 3.36 25.90 -21.39
N ARG A 389 4.26 25.35 -22.22
CA ARG A 389 3.88 24.67 -23.49
C ARG A 389 3.57 23.19 -23.29
N LEU A 390 4.31 22.52 -22.40
CA LEU A 390 4.08 21.13 -22.06
C LEU A 390 2.80 20.94 -21.26
N GLN A 391 2.34 21.86 -20.40
CA GLN A 391 1.07 21.65 -19.68
C GLN A 391 -0.14 21.31 -20.57
N ARG A 392 -0.13 21.68 -21.87
CA ARG A 392 -1.15 21.26 -22.85
C ARG A 392 -0.85 19.91 -23.51
N ALA A 393 0.39 19.66 -23.94
CA ALA A 393 0.79 18.40 -24.57
C ALA A 393 0.89 17.24 -23.55
N ASP A 394 1.25 17.56 -22.32
CA ASP A 394 1.40 16.68 -21.18
C ASP A 394 0.06 16.10 -20.75
N LYS A 395 -1.08 16.78 -20.95
CA LYS A 395 -2.39 16.16 -20.71
C LYS A 395 -2.60 14.90 -21.55
N GLN A 396 -2.14 14.91 -22.80
CA GLN A 396 -2.36 13.81 -23.73
C GLN A 396 -1.33 12.68 -23.51
N GLY A 397 -0.06 13.03 -23.27
CA GLY A 397 0.96 12.04 -22.87
C GLY A 397 0.72 11.44 -21.48
N ARG A 398 0.09 12.19 -20.57
CA ARG A 398 -0.23 11.74 -19.21
C ARG A 398 -1.36 10.72 -19.21
N GLU A 399 -2.30 10.72 -20.17
CA GLU A 399 -3.27 9.62 -20.30
C GLU A 399 -2.61 8.30 -20.71
N GLU A 400 -1.67 8.34 -21.66
CA GLU A 400 -0.90 7.16 -22.05
C GLU A 400 0.05 6.68 -20.94
N ALA A 401 0.63 7.60 -20.17
CA ALA A 401 1.46 7.28 -19.01
C ALA A 401 0.63 6.72 -17.85
N ARG A 402 -0.60 7.22 -17.64
CA ARG A 402 -1.54 6.74 -16.61
C ARG A 402 -1.94 5.28 -16.82
N LEU A 403 -2.05 4.83 -18.06
CA LEU A 403 -2.36 3.43 -18.37
C LEU A 403 -1.19 2.48 -18.12
N ARG A 404 0.03 3.00 -17.97
CA ARG A 404 1.20 2.18 -17.69
C ARG A 404 1.49 2.14 -16.20
N VAL A 405 0.90 1.15 -15.53
CA VAL A 405 1.33 0.60 -14.24
C VAL A 405 2.87 0.44 -14.17
N THR A 406 3.54 0.21 -15.32
CA THR A 406 5.00 0.14 -15.45
C THR A 406 5.74 1.40 -14.99
N TRP A 407 5.15 2.59 -15.15
CA TRP A 407 5.82 3.86 -14.81
C TRP A 407 6.02 4.01 -13.31
N THR A 408 5.04 3.57 -12.52
CA THR A 408 5.09 3.65 -11.04
C THR A 408 6.18 2.79 -10.39
N MET A 409 6.78 1.85 -11.15
CA MET A 409 7.83 0.94 -10.67
C MET A 409 9.24 1.40 -11.07
N TRP A 410 9.41 2.67 -11.45
CA TRP A 410 10.73 3.22 -11.75
C TRP A 410 11.72 3.14 -10.56
N PRO A 411 11.32 3.25 -9.27
CA PRO A 411 12.30 3.17 -8.19
C PRO A 411 12.93 1.79 -8.07
N ALA A 412 12.21 0.72 -8.45
CA ALA A 412 12.77 -0.63 -8.52
C ALA A 412 13.96 -0.71 -9.50
N ARG A 413 13.86 -0.03 -10.65
CA ARG A 413 14.95 0.01 -11.63
C ARG A 413 16.20 0.70 -11.10
N LEU A 414 16.02 1.74 -10.28
CA LEU A 414 17.12 2.49 -9.70
C LEU A 414 17.73 1.74 -8.51
N LEU A 415 16.91 1.30 -7.55
CA LEU A 415 17.34 0.68 -6.30
C LEU A 415 17.86 -0.76 -6.47
N LEU A 416 17.40 -1.46 -7.51
CA LEU A 416 17.80 -2.84 -7.81
C LEU A 416 18.76 -2.93 -8.99
N ASP A 417 19.34 -1.81 -9.43
CA ASP A 417 20.37 -1.83 -10.49
C ASP A 417 21.56 -2.67 -10.01
N PRO A 418 21.93 -3.75 -10.71
CA PRO A 418 22.97 -4.66 -10.25
C PRO A 418 24.37 -4.08 -10.37
N ARG A 419 24.54 -2.94 -11.06
CA ARG A 419 25.80 -2.16 -11.10
C ARG A 419 26.09 -1.46 -9.77
N LEU A 420 25.07 -1.31 -8.91
CA LEU A 420 25.23 -0.74 -7.58
C LEU A 420 25.84 -1.77 -6.62
N SER A 421 27.03 -1.45 -6.10
CA SER A 421 27.85 -2.37 -5.30
C SER A 421 27.94 -2.00 -3.81
N ASP A 422 27.28 -0.92 -3.40
CA ASP A 422 27.30 -0.49 -2.00
C ASP A 422 26.61 -1.50 -1.07
N LYS A 423 27.15 -1.62 0.15
CA LYS A 423 26.72 -2.61 1.14
C LYS A 423 25.22 -2.50 1.46
N ASP A 424 24.71 -1.28 1.55
CA ASP A 424 23.30 -1.04 1.91
C ASP A 424 22.35 -1.46 0.77
N THR A 425 22.73 -1.24 -0.48
CA THR A 425 21.99 -1.72 -1.66
C THR A 425 22.02 -3.24 -1.77
N VAL A 426 23.16 -3.88 -1.50
CA VAL A 426 23.24 -5.35 -1.47
C VAL A 426 22.28 -5.93 -0.42
N ILE A 427 22.26 -5.35 0.79
CA ILE A 427 21.33 -5.75 1.87
C ILE A 427 19.88 -5.53 1.44
N PHE A 428 19.57 -4.35 0.87
CA PHE A 428 18.23 -4.04 0.38
C PHE A 428 17.77 -5.02 -0.69
N ARG A 429 18.61 -5.35 -1.68
CA ARG A 429 18.31 -6.36 -2.71
C ARG A 429 18.03 -7.72 -2.10
N CYS A 430 18.83 -8.18 -1.13
CA CYS A 430 18.60 -9.46 -0.47
C CYS A 430 17.22 -9.50 0.22
N LEU A 431 16.88 -8.46 0.99
CA LEU A 431 15.58 -8.35 1.65
C LEU A 431 14.44 -8.22 0.64
N TRP A 432 14.65 -7.50 -0.45
CA TRP A 432 13.68 -7.36 -1.54
C TRP A 432 13.33 -8.69 -2.19
N HIS A 433 14.32 -9.53 -2.50
CA HIS A 433 14.07 -10.87 -3.05
C HIS A 433 13.33 -11.78 -2.05
N ALA A 434 13.68 -11.71 -0.76
CA ALA A 434 12.96 -12.44 0.27
C ALA A 434 11.49 -11.99 0.36
N PHE A 435 11.24 -10.68 0.30
CA PHE A 435 9.90 -10.11 0.29
C PHE A 435 9.11 -10.53 -0.95
N LEU A 436 9.73 -10.51 -2.14
CA LEU A 436 9.10 -10.99 -3.38
C LEU A 436 8.80 -12.49 -3.36
N ALA A 437 9.64 -13.30 -2.71
CA ALA A 437 9.35 -14.73 -2.54
C ALA A 437 8.08 -14.94 -1.71
N VAL A 438 7.89 -14.16 -0.63
CA VAL A 438 6.65 -14.18 0.17
C VAL A 438 5.45 -13.73 -0.65
N ILE A 439 5.57 -12.63 -1.41
CA ILE A 439 4.50 -12.17 -2.30
C ILE A 439 4.17 -13.24 -3.36
N GLY A 440 5.19 -13.86 -3.94
CA GLY A 440 5.03 -14.95 -4.91
C GLY A 440 4.24 -16.11 -4.34
N LEU A 441 4.53 -16.54 -3.11
CA LEU A 441 3.77 -17.57 -2.43
C LEU A 441 2.30 -17.17 -2.24
N LEU A 442 2.02 -15.93 -1.82
CA LEU A 442 0.65 -15.45 -1.67
C LEU A 442 -0.08 -15.36 -3.01
N MET A 443 0.59 -14.95 -4.08
CA MET A 443 0.04 -14.95 -5.43
C MET A 443 -0.26 -16.37 -5.92
N LEU A 444 0.57 -17.36 -5.59
CA LEU A 444 0.28 -18.78 -5.89
C LEU A 444 -1.00 -19.25 -5.20
N VAL A 445 -1.25 -18.84 -3.96
CA VAL A 445 -2.52 -19.11 -3.27
C VAL A 445 -3.70 -18.48 -4.01
N VAL A 446 -3.57 -17.22 -4.45
CA VAL A 446 -4.60 -16.55 -5.26
C VAL A 446 -4.88 -17.31 -6.56
N PHE A 447 -3.85 -17.72 -7.30
CA PHE A 447 -4.01 -18.51 -8.53
C PHE A 447 -4.61 -19.89 -8.28
N TYR A 448 -4.23 -20.54 -7.19
CA TYR A 448 -4.81 -21.81 -6.80
C TYR A 448 -6.32 -21.67 -6.55
N CYS A 449 -6.73 -20.69 -5.74
CA CYS A 449 -8.14 -20.44 -5.47
C CYS A 449 -8.93 -20.11 -6.74
N LEU A 450 -8.43 -19.21 -7.60
CA LEU A 450 -9.09 -18.89 -8.87
C LEU A 450 -9.18 -20.11 -9.80
N SER A 451 -8.12 -20.90 -9.90
CA SER A 451 -8.13 -22.14 -10.71
C SER A 451 -9.16 -23.13 -10.21
N CYS A 452 -9.28 -23.31 -8.89
CA CYS A 452 -10.30 -24.18 -8.30
C CYS A 452 -11.72 -23.72 -8.60
N GLN A 453 -11.99 -22.40 -8.60
CA GLN A 453 -13.31 -21.88 -8.98
C GLN A 453 -13.62 -22.16 -10.45
N VAL A 454 -12.69 -21.81 -11.36
CA VAL A 454 -12.86 -22.02 -12.80
C VAL A 454 -13.09 -23.49 -13.12
N LEU A 455 -12.33 -24.40 -12.50
CA LEU A 455 -12.47 -25.84 -12.71
C LEU A 455 -13.81 -26.38 -12.17
N LYS A 456 -14.28 -25.86 -11.04
CA LYS A 456 -15.57 -26.23 -10.47
C LYS A 456 -16.71 -25.80 -11.39
N ASP A 457 -16.78 -24.52 -11.74
CA ASP A 457 -17.84 -23.98 -12.59
C ASP A 457 -17.78 -24.61 -14.00
N PHE A 458 -16.60 -24.96 -14.52
CA PHE A 458 -16.47 -25.74 -15.76
C PHE A 458 -17.10 -27.14 -15.65
N GLY A 459 -16.93 -27.81 -14.52
CA GLY A 459 -17.57 -29.09 -14.24
C GLY A 459 -19.10 -28.99 -14.17
N ASP A 460 -19.63 -27.91 -13.61
CA ASP A 460 -21.06 -27.63 -13.52
C ASP A 460 -21.67 -27.34 -14.91
N VAL A 461 -20.98 -26.55 -15.74
CA VAL A 461 -21.35 -26.33 -17.16
C VAL A 461 -21.32 -27.65 -17.95
N TRP A 462 -20.29 -28.47 -17.77
CA TRP A 462 -20.20 -29.78 -18.44
C TRP A 462 -21.37 -30.71 -18.06
N SER A 463 -21.87 -30.56 -16.83
CA SER A 463 -23.04 -31.28 -16.31
C SER A 463 -24.38 -30.71 -16.80
N GLY A 464 -24.37 -29.68 -17.64
CA GLY A 464 -25.56 -29.09 -18.28
C GLY A 464 -26.05 -27.78 -17.65
N GLN A 465 -25.34 -27.21 -16.67
CA GLN A 465 -25.70 -25.94 -16.04
C GLN A 465 -25.15 -24.75 -16.86
N LEU A 466 -25.77 -24.47 -18.01
CA LEU A 466 -25.32 -23.39 -18.91
C LEU A 466 -25.27 -21.97 -18.28
N PRO A 467 -26.10 -21.60 -17.28
CA PRO A 467 -26.00 -20.28 -16.65
C PRO A 467 -24.63 -19.95 -16.05
N ASP A 468 -23.89 -20.97 -15.61
CA ASP A 468 -22.56 -20.85 -14.98
C ASP A 468 -21.50 -20.36 -15.98
N LEU A 469 -21.75 -20.44 -17.29
CA LEU A 469 -20.87 -19.89 -18.33
C LEU A 469 -20.59 -18.39 -18.12
N ALA A 470 -21.58 -17.63 -17.63
CA ALA A 470 -21.40 -16.21 -17.34
C ALA A 470 -20.44 -15.99 -16.15
N GLY A 471 -20.48 -16.87 -15.14
CA GLY A 471 -19.54 -16.90 -14.03
C GLY A 471 -18.13 -17.18 -14.51
N ILE A 472 -17.93 -18.25 -15.29
CA ILE A 472 -16.62 -18.64 -15.86
C ILE A 472 -15.94 -17.49 -16.60
N LEU A 473 -16.69 -16.72 -17.41
CA LEU A 473 -16.13 -15.58 -18.13
C LEU A 473 -15.58 -14.50 -17.19
N VAL A 474 -16.28 -14.22 -16.09
CA VAL A 474 -15.82 -13.28 -15.06
C VAL A 474 -14.58 -13.82 -14.35
N GLU A 475 -14.58 -15.10 -13.98
CA GLU A 475 -13.47 -15.75 -13.28
C GLU A 475 -12.20 -15.79 -14.14
N LEU A 476 -12.31 -16.14 -15.44
CA LEU A 476 -11.21 -16.09 -16.40
C LEU A 476 -10.67 -14.67 -16.59
N GLY A 477 -11.56 -13.66 -16.62
CA GLY A 477 -11.16 -12.26 -16.68
C GLY A 477 -10.32 -11.85 -15.46
N HIS A 478 -10.75 -12.21 -14.26
CA HIS A 478 -9.99 -11.95 -13.02
C HIS A 478 -8.68 -12.73 -12.96
N PHE A 479 -8.68 -13.97 -13.43
CA PHE A 479 -7.46 -14.78 -13.56
C PHE A 479 -6.45 -14.11 -14.49
N GLY A 480 -6.89 -13.65 -15.66
CA GLY A 480 -6.05 -12.92 -16.61
C GLY A 480 -5.47 -11.63 -16.03
N ILE A 481 -6.27 -10.87 -15.28
CA ILE A 481 -5.81 -9.65 -14.59
C ILE A 481 -4.81 -10.00 -13.50
N ALA A 482 -5.08 -10.99 -12.64
CA ALA A 482 -4.14 -11.43 -11.60
C ALA A 482 -2.82 -11.92 -12.20
N ALA A 483 -2.87 -12.67 -13.32
CA ALA A 483 -1.71 -13.11 -14.08
C ALA A 483 -0.92 -11.92 -14.64
N TYR A 484 -1.59 -10.92 -15.21
CA TYR A 484 -0.97 -9.68 -15.67
C TYR A 484 -0.26 -8.93 -14.53
N LEU A 485 -0.90 -8.77 -13.38
CA LEU A 485 -0.31 -8.10 -12.21
C LEU A 485 0.92 -8.86 -11.68
N CYS A 486 0.82 -10.18 -11.59
CA CYS A 486 1.93 -11.06 -11.21
C CYS A 486 3.11 -10.91 -12.18
N LEU A 487 2.85 -11.05 -13.49
CA LEU A 487 3.89 -10.91 -14.51
C LEU A 487 4.53 -9.54 -14.46
N MET A 488 3.75 -8.48 -14.29
CA MET A 488 4.24 -7.11 -14.13
C MET A 488 5.16 -6.97 -12.92
N LEU A 489 4.75 -7.48 -11.76
CA LEU A 489 5.55 -7.46 -10.53
C LEU A 489 6.92 -8.13 -10.73
N PHE A 490 6.91 -9.37 -11.23
CA PHE A 490 8.12 -10.16 -11.41
C PHE A 490 8.99 -9.62 -12.54
N ARG A 491 8.40 -9.19 -13.66
CA ARG A 491 9.15 -8.59 -14.76
C ARG A 491 9.90 -7.35 -14.30
N HIS A 492 9.25 -6.45 -13.57
CA HIS A 492 9.91 -5.23 -13.10
C HIS A 492 10.98 -5.49 -12.04
N SER A 493 10.84 -6.59 -11.30
CA SER A 493 11.79 -6.96 -10.25
C SER A 493 12.98 -7.76 -10.75
N LEU A 494 12.80 -8.63 -11.75
CA LEU A 494 13.79 -9.60 -12.21
C LEU A 494 14.49 -9.21 -13.53
N VAL A 495 13.87 -8.41 -14.39
CA VAL A 495 14.46 -8.06 -15.72
C VAL A 495 15.79 -7.31 -15.58
N ASN A 496 16.07 -6.68 -14.44
CA ASN A 496 17.38 -6.06 -14.21
C ASN A 496 18.52 -7.08 -14.08
N GLU A 497 18.23 -8.34 -13.71
CA GLU A 497 19.24 -9.39 -13.61
C GLU A 497 19.45 -10.13 -14.94
N ALA A 498 18.39 -10.37 -15.71
CA ALA A 498 18.42 -11.19 -16.92
C ALA A 498 18.94 -10.48 -18.18
N LEU A 499 19.14 -9.15 -18.15
CA LEU A 499 19.77 -8.39 -19.23
C LEU A 499 21.32 -8.37 -19.14
N ARG A 500 21.89 -9.28 -18.34
CA ARG A 500 23.29 -9.72 -18.41
C ARG A 500 23.38 -10.98 -19.26
#